data_AF-A0A8C8Z8K6-F1
#
_entry.id   AF-A0A8C8Z8K6-F1
#
_cell.length_a   1.000
_cell.length_b   1.000
_cell.length_c   1.000
_cell.angle_alpha   90.00
_cell.angle_beta   90.00
_cell.angle_gamma   90.00
#
_symmetry.space_group_name_H-M   'P 1'
#
loop_
_entity.id
_entity.type
_entity.pdbx_description
1 polymer ?
#
loop_
_entity_poly.entity_id
_entity_poly.type
_entity_poly.pdbx_seq_one_letter_code
_entity_poly.pdbx_strand_id
1 'polypeptide(L)'
;MSSARALRRGRRAGGEQNITETDAFYKSEMFDPAEEYKMDHKRRGIALIFNHERFFWHLMLPDRRGTNADRDNLTRSVNCQ
;
A
#
# COMPACT_ATOMS: atom_id res chain seq x y z
N MET A 1 -23.77 4.27 67.19
CA MET A 1 -24.13 2.94 67.72
C MET A 1 -24.27 1.97 66.58
N SER A 2 -23.68 0.79 66.77
CA SER A 2 -23.71 -0.40 65.92
C SER A 2 -25.13 -0.88 65.62
N SER A 3 -25.39 -1.40 64.42
CA SER A 3 -26.02 -2.72 64.27
C SER A 3 -26.00 -3.19 62.81
N ALA A 4 -25.36 -4.34 62.59
CA ALA A 4 -25.42 -5.10 61.35
C ALA A 4 -26.70 -5.93 61.29
N ARG A 5 -27.26 -6.17 60.09
CA ARG A 5 -28.10 -7.34 59.84
C ARG A 5 -27.84 -7.93 58.46
N ALA A 6 -27.77 -9.26 58.48
CA ALA A 6 -27.16 -10.14 57.52
C ALA A 6 -28.03 -10.50 56.30
N LEU A 7 -27.32 -10.86 55.21
CA LEU A 7 -27.61 -11.86 54.18
C LEU A 7 -29.03 -11.97 53.61
N ARG A 8 -29.16 -11.67 52.31
CA ARG A 8 -29.84 -12.58 51.37
C ARG A 8 -28.99 -12.80 50.13
N ARG A 9 -28.75 -14.10 49.87
CA ARG A 9 -28.08 -14.66 48.69
C ARG A 9 -28.80 -14.22 47.41
N GLY A 10 -28.01 -13.82 46.42
CA GLY A 10 -28.37 -13.79 45.01
C GLY A 10 -27.15 -14.12 44.18
N ARG A 11 -26.89 -15.42 43.95
CA ARG A 11 -26.01 -15.87 42.86
C ARG A 11 -26.65 -15.46 41.53
N ARG A 12 -25.82 -15.01 40.58
CA ARG A 12 -25.91 -15.12 39.09
C ARG A 12 -25.46 -13.78 38.50
N ALA A 13 -24.63 -13.70 37.49
CA ALA A 13 -23.73 -14.64 36.83
C ALA A 13 -22.64 -13.73 36.26
N GLY A 14 -21.37 -14.13 36.38
CA GLY A 14 -20.32 -13.49 35.61
C GLY A 14 -20.67 -13.69 34.15
N GLY A 15 -21.14 -12.62 33.50
CA GLY A 15 -21.19 -12.56 32.06
C GLY A 15 -19.75 -12.41 31.59
N GLU A 16 -19.03 -13.54 31.55
CA GLU A 16 -17.89 -13.67 30.65
C GLU A 16 -18.42 -13.36 29.26
N GLN A 17 -18.15 -12.13 28.80
CA GLN A 17 -18.25 -11.81 27.40
C GLN A 17 -17.18 -12.67 26.74
N ASN A 18 -17.59 -13.79 26.17
CA ASN A 18 -16.73 -14.59 25.33
C ASN A 18 -16.43 -13.77 24.08
N ILE A 19 -15.37 -12.97 24.16
CA ILE A 19 -14.73 -12.28 23.04
C ILE A 19 -14.00 -13.29 22.16
N THR A 20 -14.68 -14.35 21.72
CA THR A 20 -14.26 -15.12 20.55
C THR A 20 -14.96 -14.51 19.36
N GLU A 21 -14.26 -13.59 18.69
CA GLU A 21 -14.37 -13.25 17.26
C GLU A 21 -13.78 -11.84 17.05
N THR A 22 -12.48 -11.67 17.32
CA THR A 22 -11.74 -10.44 16.93
C THR A 22 -11.02 -10.60 15.59
N ASP A 23 -11.27 -11.70 14.87
CA ASP A 23 -10.55 -12.04 13.64
C ASP A 23 -11.43 -11.97 12.39
N ALA A 24 -12.71 -11.60 12.47
CA ALA A 24 -13.59 -11.54 11.28
C ALA A 24 -13.53 -10.19 10.52
N PHE A 25 -12.66 -9.26 10.93
CA PHE A 25 -12.39 -8.01 10.20
C PHE A 25 -11.21 -8.15 9.24
N TYR A 26 -10.81 -9.36 8.85
CA TYR A 26 -10.09 -9.51 7.60
C TYR A 26 -11.02 -8.99 6.52
N LYS A 27 -10.65 -7.84 5.94
CA LYS A 27 -11.14 -7.28 4.68
C LYS A 27 -11.66 -8.48 3.89
N SER A 28 -12.98 -8.65 3.81
CA SER A 28 -13.52 -9.70 2.97
C SER A 28 -12.84 -9.52 1.62
N GLU A 29 -12.58 -10.60 0.89
CA GLU A 29 -12.17 -10.47 -0.52
C GLU A 29 -13.34 -9.90 -1.36
N MET A 30 -14.05 -8.89 -0.86
CA MET A 30 -14.85 -7.97 -1.64
C MET A 30 -13.88 -7.16 -2.48
N PHE A 31 -14.04 -7.33 -3.79
CA PHE A 31 -13.51 -6.46 -4.80
C PHE A 31 -13.85 -4.99 -4.44
N ASP A 32 -12.85 -4.24 -4.02
CA ASP A 32 -12.97 -2.80 -3.78
C ASP A 32 -12.66 -2.08 -5.11
N PRO A 33 -13.64 -1.43 -5.74
CA PRO A 33 -13.44 -0.75 -7.02
C PRO A 33 -12.50 0.46 -6.91
N ALA A 34 -12.18 0.92 -5.69
CA ALA A 34 -11.28 2.03 -5.42
C ALA A 34 -9.93 1.59 -4.82
N GLU A 35 -9.59 0.29 -4.86
CA GLU A 35 -8.32 -0.18 -4.32
C GLU A 35 -7.11 0.40 -5.07
N GLU A 36 -6.19 1.00 -4.33
CA GLU A 36 -4.96 1.60 -4.86
C GLU A 36 -3.72 0.76 -4.55
N TYR A 37 -2.68 0.89 -5.39
CA TYR A 37 -1.38 0.29 -5.11
C TYR A 37 -0.77 0.87 -3.83
N LYS A 38 -0.20 0.00 -2.99
CA LYS A 38 0.58 0.41 -1.82
C LYS A 38 1.87 1.12 -2.27
N MET A 39 1.88 2.46 -2.19
CA MET A 39 3.03 3.29 -2.58
C MET A 39 3.89 3.74 -1.36
N ASP A 40 3.62 3.21 -0.18
CA ASP A 40 4.24 3.54 1.11
C ASP A 40 5.56 2.80 1.40
N HIS A 41 6.12 2.15 0.38
CA HIS A 41 7.44 1.53 0.46
C HIS A 41 8.54 2.58 0.70
N LYS A 42 9.62 2.20 1.40
CA LYS A 42 10.77 3.10 1.70
C LYS A 42 11.35 3.82 0.47
N ARG A 43 11.25 3.21 -0.72
CA ARG A 43 11.67 3.78 -2.01
C ARG A 43 10.64 3.44 -3.07
N ARG A 44 10.43 4.36 -4.03
CA ARG A 44 9.55 4.14 -5.19
C ARG A 44 10.06 3.04 -6.13
N GLY A 45 11.37 2.99 -6.38
CA GLY A 45 12.00 2.02 -7.29
C GLY A 45 13.09 2.63 -8.16
N ILE A 46 13.49 1.91 -9.20
CA ILE A 46 14.46 2.33 -10.22
C ILE A 46 13.72 2.52 -11.55
N ALA A 47 14.01 3.60 -12.27
CA ALA A 47 13.54 3.82 -13.63
C ALA A 47 14.67 3.58 -14.63
N LEU A 48 14.49 2.63 -15.56
CA LEU A 48 15.43 2.36 -16.64
C LEU A 48 15.00 3.10 -17.91
N ILE A 49 15.91 3.85 -18.52
CA ILE A 49 15.66 4.60 -19.75
C ILE A 49 16.59 4.07 -20.85
N PHE A 50 16.02 3.35 -21.81
CA PHE A 50 16.74 2.90 -23.01
C PHE A 50 16.60 3.94 -24.12
N ASN A 51 17.66 4.73 -24.34
CA ASN A 51 17.67 5.80 -25.33
C ASN A 51 18.51 5.41 -26.54
N HIS A 52 17.87 5.21 -27.69
CA HIS A 52 18.52 4.85 -28.95
C HIS A 52 18.42 6.01 -29.96
N GLU A 53 19.57 6.64 -30.25
CA GLU A 53 19.66 7.75 -31.21
C GLU A 53 20.09 7.29 -32.60
N ARG A 54 21.09 6.40 -32.67
CA ARG A 54 21.67 5.88 -33.90
C ARG A 54 21.48 4.37 -33.97
N PHE A 55 21.32 3.86 -35.19
CA PHE A 55 21.07 2.45 -35.44
C PHE A 55 22.19 1.84 -36.26
N PHE A 56 22.27 0.51 -36.22
CA PHE A 56 23.19 -0.23 -37.09
C PHE A 56 22.87 0.03 -38.56
N TRP A 57 23.88 0.35 -39.36
CA TRP A 57 23.70 0.90 -40.71
C TRP A 57 22.94 -0.03 -41.67
N HIS A 58 23.06 -1.36 -41.53
CA HIS A 58 22.31 -2.31 -42.35
C HIS A 58 20.80 -2.24 -42.13
N LEU A 59 20.35 -1.67 -41.01
CA LEU A 59 18.92 -1.48 -40.73
C LEU A 59 18.32 -0.33 -41.54
N MET A 60 19.16 0.52 -42.16
CA MET A 60 18.74 1.70 -42.94
C MET A 60 17.73 2.60 -42.21
N LEU A 61 17.81 2.66 -40.87
CA LEU A 61 16.95 3.50 -40.05
C LEU A 61 17.54 4.90 -39.91
N PRO A 62 16.70 5.96 -39.90
CA PRO A 62 17.15 7.32 -39.69
C PRO A 62 17.55 7.57 -38.22
N ASP A 63 18.45 8.53 -38.02
CA ASP A 63 18.83 9.01 -36.69
C ASP A 63 17.63 9.69 -35.99
N ARG A 64 17.40 9.37 -34.73
CA ARG A 64 16.34 9.96 -33.90
C ARG A 64 16.81 11.23 -33.20
N ARG A 65 17.06 12.28 -33.98
CA ARG A 65 17.48 13.59 -33.46
C ARG A 65 16.48 14.11 -32.42
N GLY A 66 16.98 14.60 -31.29
CA GLY A 66 16.16 15.11 -30.19
C GLY A 66 15.87 14.09 -29.09
N THR A 67 16.08 12.80 -29.31
CA THR A 67 15.82 11.76 -28.28
C THR A 67 16.67 11.92 -27.01
N ASN A 68 17.84 12.58 -27.11
CA ASN A 68 18.65 12.92 -25.94
C ASN A 68 17.98 13.97 -25.05
N ALA A 69 17.25 14.93 -25.64
CA ALA A 69 16.47 15.90 -24.87
C ALA A 69 15.31 15.20 -24.15
N ASP A 70 14.66 14.24 -24.80
CA ASP A 70 13.60 13.42 -24.17
C ASP A 70 14.15 12.62 -22.99
N ARG A 71 15.30 11.95 -23.15
CA ARG A 71 15.99 11.24 -22.06
C ARG A 71 16.26 12.17 -20.88
N ASP A 72 16.79 13.36 -21.14
CA ASP A 72 17.16 14.30 -20.08
C ASP A 72 15.94 14.84 -19.36
N ASN A 73 14.86 15.13 -20.09
CA ASN A 73 13.58 15.54 -19.51
C ASN A 73 12.98 14.42 -18.64
N LEU A 74 12.95 13.17 -19.14
CA LEU A 74 12.50 12.02 -18.38
C LEU A 74 13.34 11.80 -17.12
N THR A 75 14.67 11.91 -17.24
CA THR A 75 15.59 11.78 -16.12
C THR A 75 15.29 12.82 -15.04
N ARG A 76 14.96 14.06 -15.42
CA ARG A 76 14.52 15.08 -14.45
C ARG A 76 13.20 14.66 -13.81
N SER A 77 12.17 14.38 -14.61
CA SER A 77 10.82 14.09 -14.14
C SER A 77 10.73 12.87 -13.21
N VAL A 78 11.46 11.79 -13.49
CA VAL A 78 11.41 10.57 -12.65
C VAL A 78 12.26 10.67 -11.39
N ASN A 79 13.20 11.62 -11.34
CA ASN A 79 14.08 11.86 -10.19
C ASN A 79 13.68 13.09 -9.37
N CYS A 80 12.63 13.82 -9.75
CA CYS A 80 12.05 14.88 -8.93
C CYS A 80 11.56 14.26 -7.60
N GLN A 81 12.35 14.43 -6.55
CA GLN A 81 11.96 14.24 -5.15
C GLN A 81 11.69 15.60 -4.52
#